data_AF-A0A1Q9K4Y0-F1
#
_entry.id   AF-A0A1Q9K4Y0-F1
#
_cell.length_a   1.000
_cell.length_b   1.000
_cell.length_c   1.000
_cell.angle_alpha   90.00
_cell.angle_beta   90.00
_cell.angle_gamma   90.00
#
_symmetry.space_group_name_H-M   'P 1'
#
loop_
_entity.id
_entity.type
_entity.pdbx_description
1 polymer ?
#
loop_
_entity_poly.entity_id
_entity_poly.type
_entity_poly.pdbx_seq_one_letter_code
_entity_poly.pdbx_strand_id
1 'polypeptide(L)'
;MKKGIKKKIRKLFDKNKKVDNRPKSVKNKEVKIRKEQPAAKEIIIDPNRYVPPKGVQKLQELIGKKKEFARKVAFQHNKRLIPMLRDEDKELTAEQIDDIYRFWDEKTNGLYRPDVGWHQFYYARTGIEDPRFIDNCFHYYFYVDIFNDTKYTSYKDKNYLSKLFPEVHQAKTIAMNICGYYYDANYEMIDQEAFIQLCAEYPGEMVIKPSRGTSGGVGVEFLHANITREEVEQALKPYHKNFIVQQAIKQHPDLAAISPKSINTIRLMTYLVNGTVRPLSAVLRMGIGEARVDNLSFGGIACGIDASGRCTKYAIDKMGNMYEKHPSGCVFLGTKIPSYDKVLKMADTMHKKLPMFGTIAWDITVDEQGEPVLIEFNTWYAQLALHQVSNGPIFGDSFDEIVDMIMKKAFVVVDQDPFELKVYKDYARIQEIKCKKGSSRKVVIPDIIAERPVISVEAKAAQKQKNLKEVFIGENVTHIRKRAFANCSMLEKVFIGVKTSSIAPDAFVGCKKLTICGEKDSYAHLYAIEHEIPFEVKDSMVD
;
A
#
# COMPACT_ATOMS: atom_id res chain seq x y z
N MET A 1 -19.65 35.49 -4.10
CA MET A 1 -18.43 35.20 -3.32
C MET A 1 -18.27 33.69 -3.15
N LYS A 2 -17.21 33.13 -3.74
CA LYS A 2 -16.87 31.70 -3.83
C LYS A 2 -16.86 31.04 -2.44
N LYS A 3 -17.84 30.18 -2.13
CA LYS A 3 -17.72 29.24 -0.99
C LYS A 3 -16.75 28.13 -1.43
N GLY A 4 -15.46 28.45 -1.27
CA GLY A 4 -14.29 27.85 -1.89
C GLY A 4 -14.07 26.35 -1.66
N ILE A 5 -13.24 25.79 -2.52
CA ILE A 5 -12.88 24.38 -2.68
C ILE A 5 -12.75 23.63 -1.36
N LYS A 6 -12.12 24.25 -0.36
CA LYS A 6 -11.98 23.71 1.01
C LYS A 6 -13.32 23.31 1.63
N LYS A 7 -14.38 24.11 1.45
CA LYS A 7 -15.72 23.85 1.97
C LYS A 7 -16.45 22.77 1.16
N LYS A 8 -16.26 22.69 -0.17
CA LYS A 8 -16.84 21.63 -1.01
C LYS A 8 -16.21 20.28 -0.71
N ILE A 9 -14.89 20.24 -0.59
CA ILE A 9 -14.12 19.06 -0.22
C ILE A 9 -14.43 18.64 1.22
N ARG A 10 -14.48 19.59 2.18
CA ARG A 10 -15.02 19.32 3.53
C ARG A 10 -16.47 18.81 3.49
N LYS A 11 -17.33 19.31 2.59
CA LYS A 11 -18.72 18.81 2.43
C LYS A 11 -18.80 17.43 1.77
N LEU A 12 -17.93 17.11 0.82
CA LEU A 12 -17.76 15.75 0.29
C LEU A 12 -17.33 14.81 1.42
N PHE A 13 -16.41 15.27 2.27
CA PHE A 13 -15.98 14.56 3.48
C PHE A 13 -17.08 14.47 4.56
N ASP A 14 -17.90 15.50 4.75
CA ASP A 14 -19.00 15.53 5.73
C ASP A 14 -20.28 14.82 5.24
N LYS A 15 -20.54 14.76 3.92
CA LYS A 15 -21.59 13.89 3.36
C LYS A 15 -21.29 12.42 3.62
N ASN A 16 -20.01 12.04 3.61
CA ASN A 16 -19.57 10.73 4.07
C ASN A 16 -19.73 10.49 5.58
N LYS A 17 -20.05 11.55 6.36
CA LYS A 17 -20.33 11.53 7.80
C LYS A 17 -21.83 11.41 8.12
N LYS A 18 -22.74 11.78 7.19
CA LYS A 18 -24.20 11.90 7.39
C LYS A 18 -25.05 10.75 6.84
N VAL A 19 -24.46 9.58 6.57
CA VAL A 19 -25.22 8.30 6.47
C VAL A 19 -25.22 7.60 7.85
N ASP A 20 -25.07 8.37 8.91
CA ASP A 20 -25.29 7.97 10.30
C ASP A 20 -26.76 8.25 10.65
N ASN A 21 -27.65 7.37 10.20
CA ASN A 21 -28.98 7.23 10.80
C ASN A 21 -29.10 5.79 11.27
N ARG A 22 -28.70 5.57 12.53
CA ARG A 22 -29.25 4.47 13.33
C ARG A 22 -30.78 4.59 13.28
N PRO A 23 -31.55 3.52 13.04
CA PRO A 23 -32.95 3.55 13.39
C PRO A 23 -33.02 3.67 14.92
N LYS A 24 -33.52 4.81 15.42
CA LYS A 24 -34.02 4.89 16.79
C LYS A 24 -35.17 3.90 16.91
N SER A 25 -35.17 3.11 17.98
CA SER A 25 -36.27 2.22 18.34
C SER A 25 -37.59 3.01 18.39
N VAL A 26 -38.53 2.70 17.50
CA VAL A 26 -39.91 3.16 17.60
C VAL A 26 -40.79 1.95 17.88
N LYS A 27 -41.52 2.01 19.00
CA LYS A 27 -42.46 1.00 19.46
C LYS A 27 -43.54 0.72 18.40
N ASN A 28 -43.90 -0.55 18.27
CA ASN A 28 -45.00 -1.04 17.45
C ASN A 28 -46.31 -0.26 17.71
N LYS A 29 -46.91 0.23 16.64
CA LYS A 29 -48.37 0.27 16.49
C LYS A 29 -48.70 -0.30 15.12
N GLU A 30 -49.45 -1.39 15.13
CA GLU A 30 -50.04 -2.00 13.94
C GLU A 30 -50.94 -0.99 13.23
N VAL A 31 -50.77 -0.82 11.93
CA VAL A 31 -51.76 -0.19 11.05
C VAL A 31 -51.92 -1.08 9.82
N LYS A 32 -53.07 -1.75 9.71
CA LYS A 32 -53.54 -2.37 8.46
C LYS A 32 -53.88 -1.26 7.48
N ILE A 33 -53.26 -1.23 6.30
CA ILE A 33 -53.77 -0.45 5.16
C ILE A 33 -53.74 -1.28 3.87
N ARG A 34 -54.88 -1.16 3.17
CA ARG A 34 -55.32 -1.79 1.93
C ARG A 34 -54.39 -1.53 0.74
N LYS A 35 -54.47 -2.44 -0.23
CA LYS A 35 -54.04 -2.23 -1.62
C LYS A 35 -54.75 -1.03 -2.21
N GLU A 36 -53.98 -0.08 -2.76
CA GLU A 36 -54.39 0.82 -3.83
C GLU A 36 -53.12 1.29 -4.57
N GLN A 37 -53.07 1.07 -5.88
CA GLN A 37 -52.15 1.78 -6.77
C GLN A 37 -52.66 3.20 -6.99
N PRO A 38 -51.76 4.19 -7.10
CA PRO A 38 -51.94 5.13 -8.20
C PRO A 38 -50.65 5.53 -8.92
N ALA A 39 -50.79 5.52 -10.25
CA ALA A 39 -50.30 6.45 -11.26
C ALA A 39 -48.81 6.82 -11.32
N ALA A 40 -48.27 6.60 -12.52
CA ALA A 40 -46.96 6.99 -13.00
C ALA A 40 -46.61 8.46 -12.69
N LYS A 41 -45.49 8.66 -12.02
CA LYS A 41 -44.66 9.87 -12.17
C LYS A 41 -43.39 9.44 -12.88
N GLU A 42 -43.10 10.06 -14.02
CA GLU A 42 -41.87 9.87 -14.77
C GLU A 42 -40.66 10.04 -13.86
N ILE A 43 -39.94 8.95 -13.64
CA ILE A 43 -38.54 8.99 -13.24
C ILE A 43 -37.78 9.08 -14.55
N ILE A 44 -37.34 10.28 -14.93
CA ILE A 44 -36.35 10.42 -15.99
C ILE A 44 -35.05 9.83 -15.45
N ILE A 45 -34.74 8.61 -15.89
CA ILE A 45 -33.44 7.97 -15.70
C ILE A 45 -32.48 8.70 -16.64
N ASP A 46 -31.50 9.40 -16.07
CA ASP A 46 -30.36 9.93 -16.83
C ASP A 46 -29.44 8.75 -17.22
N PRO A 47 -29.32 8.39 -18.50
CA PRO A 47 -28.46 7.30 -18.96
C PRO A 47 -26.95 7.59 -18.78
N ASN A 48 -26.57 8.83 -18.43
CA ASN A 48 -25.17 9.22 -18.24
C ASN A 48 -24.67 9.06 -16.79
N ARG A 49 -25.53 8.63 -15.86
CA ARG A 49 -25.15 8.45 -14.46
C ARG A 49 -24.79 6.99 -14.19
N TYR A 50 -23.50 6.70 -13.97
CA TYR A 50 -23.02 5.35 -13.69
C TYR A 50 -23.73 4.74 -12.47
N VAL A 51 -24.51 3.68 -12.71
CA VAL A 51 -25.13 2.84 -11.67
C VAL A 51 -24.45 1.47 -11.74
N PRO A 52 -23.64 1.09 -10.74
CA PRO A 52 -22.95 -0.20 -10.77
C PRO A 52 -23.96 -1.37 -10.78
N PRO A 53 -23.63 -2.50 -11.42
CA PRO A 53 -24.49 -3.67 -11.52
C PRO A 53 -25.02 -4.17 -10.17
N LYS A 54 -26.18 -4.83 -10.15
CA LYS A 54 -26.86 -5.30 -8.93
C LYS A 54 -26.01 -6.21 -8.03
N GLY A 55 -25.05 -6.96 -8.58
CA GLY A 55 -24.09 -7.77 -7.80
C GLY A 55 -23.03 -6.92 -7.09
N VAL A 56 -22.57 -5.86 -7.75
CA VAL A 56 -21.64 -4.86 -7.22
C VAL A 56 -22.29 -4.02 -6.10
N GLN A 57 -23.59 -3.72 -6.15
CA GLN A 57 -24.28 -2.97 -5.09
C GLN A 57 -24.27 -3.69 -3.72
N LYS A 58 -24.44 -5.02 -3.70
CA LYS A 58 -24.37 -5.84 -2.49
C LYS A 58 -22.94 -5.93 -1.95
N LEU A 59 -21.97 -6.09 -2.86
CA LEU A 59 -20.55 -6.01 -2.53
C LEU A 59 -20.17 -4.62 -2.00
N GLN A 60 -20.75 -3.54 -2.52
CA GLN A 60 -20.50 -2.15 -2.09
C GLN A 60 -21.14 -1.80 -0.74
N GLU A 61 -22.30 -2.38 -0.39
CA GLU A 61 -22.86 -2.34 0.98
C GLU A 61 -21.95 -3.07 1.99
N LEU A 62 -21.36 -4.20 1.57
CA LEU A 62 -20.48 -5.03 2.39
C LEU A 62 -19.07 -4.45 2.54
N ILE A 63 -18.49 -3.93 1.44
CA ILE A 63 -17.33 -3.02 1.42
C ILE A 63 -17.63 -1.78 2.28
N GLY A 64 -18.89 -1.35 2.33
CA GLY A 64 -19.38 -0.26 3.18
C GLY A 64 -19.07 -0.40 4.67
N LYS A 65 -18.95 -1.63 5.18
CA LYS A 65 -18.51 -1.89 6.57
C LYS A 65 -16.99 -1.76 6.75
N LYS A 66 -16.20 -2.14 5.74
CA LYS A 66 -14.73 -1.91 5.69
C LYS A 66 -14.37 -0.44 5.37
N LYS A 67 -15.26 0.29 4.70
CA LYS A 67 -15.16 1.74 4.50
C LYS A 67 -15.01 2.46 5.83
N GLU A 68 -15.48 1.94 6.97
CA GLU A 68 -15.27 2.61 8.26
C GLU A 68 -13.78 2.70 8.66
N PHE A 69 -12.99 1.67 8.35
CA PHE A 69 -11.54 1.66 8.57
C PHE A 69 -10.82 2.51 7.50
N ALA A 70 -11.11 2.30 6.21
CA ALA A 70 -10.55 3.11 5.14
C ALA A 70 -10.94 4.60 5.26
N ARG A 71 -12.13 4.94 5.77
CA ARG A 71 -12.60 6.32 6.04
C ARG A 71 -11.88 6.93 7.22
N LYS A 72 -11.60 6.17 8.30
CA LYS A 72 -10.78 6.66 9.42
C LYS A 72 -9.38 7.06 8.94
N VAL A 73 -8.81 6.34 7.98
CA VAL A 73 -7.45 6.61 7.51
C VAL A 73 -7.41 7.59 6.33
N ALA A 74 -8.33 7.49 5.37
CA ALA A 74 -8.56 8.55 4.37
C ALA A 74 -8.76 9.90 5.09
N PHE A 75 -9.51 9.94 6.18
CA PHE A 75 -9.64 11.13 7.02
C PHE A 75 -8.30 11.63 7.61
N GLN A 76 -7.42 10.73 8.07
CA GLN A 76 -6.08 11.11 8.57
C GLN A 76 -5.16 11.63 7.46
N HIS A 77 -5.17 11.04 6.27
CA HIS A 77 -4.37 11.51 5.14
C HIS A 77 -4.97 12.76 4.49
N ASN A 78 -6.29 12.91 4.43
CA ASN A 78 -6.97 14.07 3.85
C ASN A 78 -6.88 15.32 4.74
N LYS A 79 -6.67 15.16 6.05
CA LYS A 79 -6.27 16.29 6.92
C LYS A 79 -4.99 16.97 6.42
N ARG A 80 -4.06 16.22 5.83
CA ARG A 80 -2.83 16.77 5.24
C ARG A 80 -3.08 17.46 3.90
N LEU A 81 -4.11 17.04 3.17
CA LEU A 81 -4.49 17.59 1.87
C LEU A 81 -5.14 18.97 1.97
N ILE A 82 -6.06 19.16 2.94
CA ILE A 82 -6.87 20.39 3.06
C ILE A 82 -6.02 21.68 3.13
N PRO A 83 -4.90 21.73 3.88
CA PRO A 83 -4.01 22.89 3.89
C PRO A 83 -3.37 23.20 2.54
N MET A 84 -3.16 22.19 1.68
CA MET A 84 -2.45 22.33 0.41
C MET A 84 -3.34 22.87 -0.72
N LEU A 85 -4.66 22.82 -0.57
CA LEU A 85 -5.62 23.31 -1.57
C LEU A 85 -5.87 24.81 -1.39
N ARG A 86 -6.06 25.52 -2.49
CA ARG A 86 -6.33 26.96 -2.55
C ARG A 86 -7.72 27.21 -3.12
N ASP A 87 -8.28 28.41 -2.91
CA ASP A 87 -9.65 28.72 -3.38
C ASP A 87 -9.68 29.05 -4.88
N GLU A 88 -8.51 29.38 -5.44
CA GLU A 88 -8.23 29.66 -6.83
C GLU A 88 -7.77 28.42 -7.65
N ASP A 89 -7.59 27.27 -7.00
CA ASP A 89 -7.20 26.04 -7.68
C ASP A 89 -8.25 25.62 -8.73
N LYS A 90 -7.79 25.04 -9.85
CA LYS A 90 -8.70 24.41 -10.83
C LYS A 90 -9.43 23.24 -10.17
N GLU A 91 -10.74 23.14 -10.37
CA GLU A 91 -11.57 22.04 -9.84
C GLU A 91 -11.85 20.99 -10.92
N LEU A 92 -11.81 19.71 -10.53
CA LEU A 92 -12.36 18.64 -11.35
C LEU A 92 -13.88 18.83 -11.48
N THR A 93 -14.41 18.61 -12.68
CA THR A 93 -15.85 18.60 -12.94
C THR A 93 -16.50 17.34 -12.37
N ALA A 94 -17.83 17.34 -12.28
CA ALA A 94 -18.57 16.14 -11.86
C ALA A 94 -18.35 14.97 -12.84
N GLU A 95 -18.29 15.26 -14.14
CA GLU A 95 -18.03 14.29 -15.20
C GLU A 95 -16.63 13.65 -15.06
N GLN A 96 -15.59 14.47 -14.88
CA GLN A 96 -14.23 13.99 -14.64
C GLN A 96 -14.12 13.10 -13.39
N ILE A 97 -14.85 13.47 -12.32
CA ILE A 97 -14.91 12.65 -11.11
C ILE A 97 -15.60 11.30 -11.38
N ASP A 98 -16.68 11.29 -12.15
CA ASP A 98 -17.41 10.07 -12.50
C ASP A 98 -16.57 9.17 -13.42
N ASP A 99 -15.79 9.74 -14.34
CA ASP A 99 -14.85 8.98 -15.18
C ASP A 99 -13.71 8.35 -14.38
N ILE A 100 -13.17 9.05 -13.38
CA ILE A 100 -12.21 8.46 -12.43
C ILE A 100 -12.85 7.26 -11.72
N TYR A 101 -14.09 7.39 -11.24
CA TYR A 101 -14.76 6.27 -10.60
C TYR A 101 -15.01 5.10 -11.55
N ARG A 102 -15.46 5.37 -12.78
CA ARG A 102 -15.73 4.34 -13.79
C ARG A 102 -14.46 3.58 -14.15
N PHE A 103 -13.37 4.32 -14.38
CA PHE A 103 -12.05 3.76 -14.67
C PHE A 103 -11.58 2.82 -13.56
N TRP A 104 -11.62 3.25 -12.29
CA TRP A 104 -11.20 2.40 -11.18
C TRP A 104 -12.15 1.23 -10.90
N ASP A 105 -13.45 1.41 -11.12
CA ASP A 105 -14.43 0.34 -10.99
C ASP A 105 -14.17 -0.76 -12.03
N GLU A 106 -13.90 -0.40 -13.28
CA GLU A 106 -13.51 -1.34 -14.34
C GLU A 106 -12.19 -2.06 -13.99
N LYS A 107 -11.13 -1.31 -13.64
CA LYS A 107 -9.79 -1.87 -13.37
C LYS A 107 -9.74 -2.78 -12.15
N THR A 108 -10.63 -2.55 -11.18
CA THR A 108 -10.67 -3.29 -9.91
C THR A 108 -11.89 -4.19 -9.76
N ASN A 109 -12.74 -4.28 -10.79
CA ASN A 109 -14.01 -5.00 -10.78
C ASN A 109 -14.90 -4.58 -9.57
N GLY A 110 -14.95 -3.26 -9.33
CA GLY A 110 -15.71 -2.62 -8.24
C GLY A 110 -15.20 -2.88 -6.82
N LEU A 111 -14.03 -3.49 -6.64
CA LEU A 111 -13.44 -3.75 -5.33
C LEU A 111 -12.86 -2.51 -4.67
N TYR A 112 -12.49 -1.51 -5.47
CA TYR A 112 -11.85 -0.31 -5.00
C TYR A 112 -12.55 0.92 -5.53
N ARG A 113 -12.68 1.93 -4.66
CA ARG A 113 -13.15 3.25 -5.02
C ARG A 113 -12.12 4.28 -4.56
N PRO A 114 -11.48 5.03 -5.47
CA PRO A 114 -10.40 5.94 -5.13
C PRO A 114 -10.88 7.14 -4.31
N ASP A 115 -9.94 7.74 -3.59
CA ASP A 115 -10.12 9.06 -2.99
C ASP A 115 -9.83 10.16 -4.02
N VAL A 116 -10.90 10.75 -4.56
CA VAL A 116 -10.81 11.82 -5.56
C VAL A 116 -10.24 13.13 -5.01
N GLY A 117 -10.06 13.27 -3.69
CA GLY A 117 -9.37 14.41 -3.10
C GLY A 117 -7.92 14.50 -3.56
N TRP A 118 -7.21 13.37 -3.62
CA TRP A 118 -5.83 13.34 -4.13
C TRP A 118 -5.76 13.63 -5.62
N HIS A 119 -6.70 13.07 -6.41
CA HIS A 119 -6.84 13.38 -7.83
C HIS A 119 -7.05 14.88 -8.07
N GLN A 120 -7.94 15.50 -7.29
CA GLN A 120 -8.17 16.94 -7.30
C GLN A 120 -6.89 17.73 -6.98
N PHE A 121 -6.10 17.29 -6.00
CA PHE A 121 -4.83 17.95 -5.69
C PHE A 121 -3.81 17.84 -6.81
N TYR A 122 -3.67 16.65 -7.41
CA TYR A 122 -2.77 16.46 -8.55
C TYR A 122 -3.21 17.30 -9.75
N TYR A 123 -4.50 17.31 -10.08
CA TYR A 123 -5.05 18.15 -11.14
C TYR A 123 -4.84 19.65 -10.87
N ALA A 124 -5.08 20.11 -9.63
CA ALA A 124 -4.89 21.51 -9.25
C ALA A 124 -3.44 22.01 -9.39
N ARG A 125 -2.45 21.12 -9.30
CA ARG A 125 -1.02 21.47 -9.41
C ARG A 125 -0.45 21.24 -10.80
N THR A 126 -0.87 20.15 -11.46
CA THR A 126 -0.28 19.72 -12.73
C THR A 126 -1.11 20.11 -13.94
N GLY A 127 -2.43 20.28 -13.78
CA GLY A 127 -3.38 20.38 -14.88
C GLY A 127 -3.58 19.06 -15.64
N ILE A 128 -3.02 17.95 -15.18
CA ILE A 128 -3.12 16.63 -15.84
C ILE A 128 -4.44 15.97 -15.45
N GLU A 129 -5.22 15.59 -16.45
CA GLU A 129 -6.48 14.86 -16.32
C GLU A 129 -6.25 13.39 -16.63
N ASP A 130 -5.73 12.65 -15.64
CA ASP A 130 -5.44 11.22 -15.79
C ASP A 130 -6.02 10.41 -14.63
N PRO A 131 -6.93 9.46 -14.87
CA PRO A 131 -7.53 8.67 -13.81
C PRO A 131 -6.55 7.67 -13.18
N ARG A 132 -5.36 7.46 -13.75
CA ARG A 132 -4.30 6.56 -13.23
C ARG A 132 -3.57 7.10 -12.00
N PHE A 133 -3.82 8.34 -11.60
CA PHE A 133 -3.26 8.85 -10.35
C PHE A 133 -3.63 7.94 -9.17
N ILE A 134 -2.65 7.64 -8.32
CA ILE A 134 -2.82 6.77 -7.17
C ILE A 134 -3.09 7.64 -5.94
N ASP A 135 -4.23 7.44 -5.29
CA ASP A 135 -4.45 8.08 -3.99
C ASP A 135 -3.70 7.33 -2.87
N ASN A 136 -3.49 8.02 -1.75
CA ASN A 136 -2.75 7.45 -0.63
C ASN A 136 -3.41 6.20 -0.03
N CYS A 137 -4.73 6.05 -0.11
CA CYS A 137 -5.39 4.86 0.41
C CYS A 137 -5.04 3.64 -0.43
N PHE A 138 -5.07 3.74 -1.77
CA PHE A 138 -4.62 2.64 -2.63
C PHE A 138 -3.15 2.31 -2.34
N HIS A 139 -2.30 3.33 -2.25
CA HIS A 139 -0.87 3.14 -2.02
C HIS A 139 -0.56 2.42 -0.69
N TYR A 140 -1.02 2.93 0.44
CA TYR A 140 -0.61 2.37 1.73
C TYR A 140 -1.32 1.06 2.08
N TYR A 141 -2.55 0.83 1.61
CA TYR A 141 -3.35 -0.34 2.00
C TYR A 141 -3.38 -1.47 1.00
N PHE A 142 -3.13 -1.18 -0.27
CA PHE A 142 -3.10 -2.20 -1.31
C PHE A 142 -1.66 -2.36 -1.78
N TYR A 143 -1.04 -1.30 -2.28
CA TYR A 143 0.28 -1.41 -2.90
C TYR A 143 1.39 -1.80 -1.91
N VAL A 144 1.63 -1.00 -0.87
CA VAL A 144 2.73 -1.25 0.07
C VAL A 144 2.51 -2.54 0.86
N ASP A 145 1.31 -2.76 1.39
CA ASP A 145 1.01 -3.95 2.20
C ASP A 145 1.16 -5.27 1.42
N ILE A 146 0.80 -5.27 0.13
CA ILE A 146 0.86 -6.46 -0.71
C ILE A 146 2.27 -6.70 -1.27
N PHE A 147 3.01 -5.64 -1.59
CA PHE A 147 4.32 -5.78 -2.24
C PHE A 147 5.49 -5.79 -1.26
N ASN A 148 5.37 -5.18 -0.08
CA ASN A 148 6.51 -5.02 0.83
C ASN A 148 6.27 -5.79 2.13
N ASP A 149 7.02 -6.87 2.35
CA ASP A 149 6.94 -7.62 3.60
C ASP A 149 7.55 -6.81 4.76
N THR A 150 6.67 -6.32 5.63
CA THR A 150 7.01 -5.44 6.76
C THR A 150 7.95 -6.11 7.79
N LYS A 151 8.04 -7.45 7.81
CA LYS A 151 8.95 -8.18 8.70
C LYS A 151 10.42 -7.87 8.43
N TYR A 152 10.76 -7.46 7.21
CA TYR A 152 12.14 -7.17 6.80
C TYR A 152 12.52 -5.70 6.96
N THR A 153 11.66 -4.88 7.59
CA THR A 153 11.91 -3.44 7.75
C THR A 153 13.20 -3.09 8.50
N SER A 154 13.79 -4.03 9.24
CA SER A 154 15.10 -3.89 9.88
C SER A 154 16.26 -3.74 8.89
N TYR A 155 16.13 -4.17 7.64
CA TYR A 155 17.18 -4.03 6.63
C TYR A 155 17.48 -2.57 6.26
N LYS A 156 16.59 -1.64 6.63
CA LYS A 156 16.78 -0.19 6.46
C LYS A 156 17.72 0.43 7.50
N ASP A 157 18.15 -0.34 8.49
CA ASP A 157 19.06 0.13 9.53
C ASP A 157 20.37 0.58 8.90
N LYS A 158 20.68 1.89 9.01
CA LYS A 158 21.84 2.49 8.34
C LYS A 158 23.16 1.85 8.74
N ASN A 159 23.22 1.26 9.94
CA ASN A 159 24.39 0.54 10.42
C ASN A 159 24.72 -0.71 9.60
N TYR A 160 23.81 -1.22 8.78
CA TYR A 160 24.01 -2.47 8.04
C TYR A 160 24.04 -2.30 6.51
N LEU A 161 23.93 -1.07 6.00
CA LEU A 161 23.88 -0.83 4.56
C LEU A 161 25.17 -1.25 3.84
N SER A 162 26.34 -1.09 4.46
CA SER A 162 27.62 -1.53 3.88
C SER A 162 27.75 -3.06 3.82
N LYS A 163 27.15 -3.79 4.78
CA LYS A 163 27.07 -5.26 4.74
C LYS A 163 26.04 -5.75 3.73
N LEU A 164 24.94 -5.01 3.57
CA LEU A 164 23.88 -5.36 2.63
C LEU A 164 24.29 -5.09 1.17
N PHE A 165 25.04 -4.02 0.94
CA PHE A 165 25.48 -3.54 -0.36
C PHE A 165 26.99 -3.22 -0.39
N PRO A 166 27.88 -4.22 -0.20
CA PRO A 166 29.32 -4.00 -0.16
C PRO A 166 29.91 -3.47 -1.48
N GLU A 167 29.23 -3.72 -2.60
CA GLU A 167 29.64 -3.27 -3.93
C GLU A 167 29.19 -1.84 -4.27
N VAL A 168 28.37 -1.24 -3.43
CA VAL A 168 27.72 0.06 -3.67
C VAL A 168 28.47 1.14 -2.91
N HIS A 169 28.81 2.22 -3.61
CA HIS A 169 29.46 3.37 -2.99
C HIS A 169 28.54 4.06 -1.97
N GLN A 170 29.06 4.32 -0.79
CA GLN A 170 28.36 4.79 0.41
C GLN A 170 29.26 5.76 1.18
N ALA A 171 28.66 6.62 2.01
CA ALA A 171 29.44 7.44 2.93
C ALA A 171 30.32 6.56 3.82
N LYS A 172 31.61 6.92 3.95
CA LYS A 172 32.55 6.20 4.80
C LYS A 172 32.06 6.20 6.25
N THR A 173 31.81 5.01 6.79
CA THR A 173 31.50 4.83 8.21
C THR A 173 32.76 5.03 9.04
N ILE A 174 32.64 5.77 10.13
CA ILE A 174 33.72 6.02 11.09
C ILE A 174 33.50 5.13 12.30
N ALA A 175 32.30 5.19 12.87
CA ALA A 175 31.89 4.35 13.99
C ALA A 175 30.36 4.23 14.05
N MET A 176 29.88 3.21 14.76
CA MET A 176 28.46 2.88 14.89
C MET A 176 28.09 2.63 16.34
N ASN A 177 26.82 2.88 16.68
CA ASN A 177 26.20 2.37 17.88
C ASN A 177 25.00 1.52 17.50
N ILE A 178 25.00 0.25 17.92
CA ILE A 178 23.98 -0.75 17.59
C ILE A 178 23.44 -1.29 18.91
N CYS A 179 22.15 -1.06 19.16
CA CYS A 179 21.48 -1.49 20.40
C CYS A 179 22.15 -1.00 21.70
N GLY A 180 22.91 0.11 21.66
CA GLY A 180 23.62 0.66 22.81
C GLY A 180 25.09 0.24 22.91
N TYR A 181 25.56 -0.68 22.07
CA TYR A 181 26.96 -1.08 22.00
C TYR A 181 27.68 -0.32 20.90
N TYR A 182 28.93 0.06 21.15
CA TYR A 182 29.75 0.81 20.21
C TYR A 182 30.57 -0.13 19.33
N TYR A 183 30.74 0.24 18.07
CA TYR A 183 31.47 -0.52 17.08
C TYR A 183 32.32 0.43 16.22
N ASP A 184 33.47 -0.04 15.77
CA ASP A 184 34.24 0.62 14.72
C ASP A 184 33.61 0.40 13.33
N ALA A 185 34.24 0.92 12.27
CA ALA A 185 33.80 0.75 10.89
C ALA A 185 33.84 -0.72 10.38
N ASN A 186 34.60 -1.60 11.04
CA ASN A 186 34.76 -3.01 10.67
C ASN A 186 33.77 -3.93 11.39
N TYR A 187 32.90 -3.38 12.26
CA TYR A 187 31.98 -4.10 13.14
C TYR A 187 32.67 -4.82 14.30
N GLU A 188 33.87 -4.37 14.69
CA GLU A 188 34.50 -4.81 15.94
C GLU A 188 33.92 -4.00 17.10
N MET A 189 33.55 -4.69 18.17
CA MET A 189 32.97 -4.06 19.35
C MET A 189 34.05 -3.29 20.11
N ILE A 190 33.76 -2.04 20.45
CA ILE A 190 34.66 -1.14 21.18
C ILE A 190 33.91 -0.54 22.37
N ASP A 191 34.64 0.04 23.31
CA ASP A 191 34.04 0.85 24.37
C ASP A 191 33.73 2.27 23.88
N GLN A 192 33.08 3.06 24.73
CA GLN A 192 32.70 4.43 24.42
C GLN A 192 33.92 5.35 24.25
N GLU A 193 34.99 5.11 25.00
CA GLU A 193 36.21 5.93 24.97
C GLU A 193 36.95 5.79 23.64
N ALA A 194 37.08 4.55 23.16
CA ALA A 194 37.61 4.25 21.84
C ALA A 194 36.73 4.84 20.73
N PHE A 195 35.40 4.78 20.88
CA PHE A 195 34.48 5.41 19.93
C PHE A 195 34.68 6.93 19.84
N ILE A 196 34.79 7.61 20.98
CA ILE A 196 35.04 9.05 21.05
C ILE A 196 36.38 9.37 20.40
N GLN A 197 37.42 8.58 20.70
CA GLN A 197 38.75 8.75 20.13
C GLN A 197 38.73 8.65 18.60
N LEU A 198 38.09 7.62 18.05
CA LEU A 198 37.95 7.44 16.59
C LEU A 198 37.28 8.63 15.90
N CYS A 199 36.30 9.26 16.55
CA CYS A 199 35.63 10.43 16.01
C CYS A 199 36.50 11.69 16.13
N ALA A 200 37.18 11.91 17.26
CA ALA A 200 38.03 13.08 17.49
C ALA A 200 39.31 13.08 16.64
N GLU A 201 39.88 11.90 16.35
CA GLU A 201 41.04 11.74 15.46
C GLU A 201 40.68 11.84 13.97
N TYR A 202 39.39 11.84 13.62
CA TYR A 202 38.98 11.90 12.23
C TYR A 202 39.22 13.31 11.65
N PRO A 203 40.05 13.46 10.60
CA PRO A 203 40.49 14.77 10.13
C PRO A 203 39.44 15.53 9.31
N GLY A 204 38.34 14.88 8.94
CA GLY A 204 37.31 15.44 8.06
C GLY A 204 36.04 15.85 8.81
N GLU A 205 35.16 16.54 8.11
CA GLU A 205 33.81 16.79 8.61
C GLU A 205 33.02 15.46 8.66
N MET A 206 32.24 15.28 9.73
CA MET A 206 31.42 14.11 9.95
C MET A 206 29.93 14.47 10.04
N VAL A 207 29.09 13.46 9.89
CA VAL A 207 27.66 13.52 10.17
C VAL A 207 27.30 12.39 11.12
N ILE A 208 26.67 12.75 12.24
CA ILE A 208 26.02 11.79 13.14
C ILE A 208 24.51 11.79 12.85
N LYS A 209 23.93 10.58 12.76
CA LYS A 209 22.50 10.40 12.47
C LYS A 209 21.94 9.13 13.10
N PRO A 210 20.64 9.10 13.48
CA PRO A 210 20.01 7.88 13.93
C PRO A 210 19.96 6.88 12.79
N SER A 211 20.26 5.64 13.12
CA SER A 211 20.30 4.53 12.16
C SER A 211 18.92 3.92 11.89
N ARG A 212 17.98 4.11 12.83
CA ARG A 212 16.61 3.56 12.79
C ARG A 212 15.57 4.64 13.08
N GLY A 213 14.36 4.45 12.55
CA GLY A 213 13.14 5.06 13.10
C GLY A 213 12.97 6.56 12.90
N THR A 214 13.77 7.23 12.06
CA THR A 214 13.60 8.66 11.80
C THR A 214 12.71 8.92 10.60
N SER A 215 11.90 9.98 10.71
CA SER A 215 11.17 10.56 9.58
C SER A 215 11.66 11.99 9.37
N GLY A 216 12.13 12.30 8.16
CA GLY A 216 12.55 13.64 7.78
C GLY A 216 13.69 14.16 8.64
N GLY A 217 14.88 13.56 8.57
CA GLY A 217 16.15 14.16 9.01
C GLY A 217 16.28 14.59 10.48
N VAL A 218 15.32 14.26 11.35
CA VAL A 218 15.38 14.58 12.79
C VAL A 218 16.58 13.87 13.40
N GLY A 219 17.41 14.63 14.11
CA GLY A 219 18.63 14.14 14.74
C GLY A 219 19.81 13.98 13.78
N VAL A 220 19.83 14.63 12.61
CA VAL A 220 21.05 14.72 11.82
C VAL A 220 21.86 15.92 12.28
N GLU A 221 23.11 15.70 12.67
CA GLU A 221 24.03 16.73 13.15
C GLU A 221 25.38 16.60 12.44
N PHE A 222 25.97 17.74 12.10
CA PHE A 222 27.28 17.79 11.45
C PHE A 222 28.33 18.20 12.46
N LEU A 223 29.42 17.44 12.49
CA LEU A 223 30.57 17.65 13.36
C LEU A 223 31.71 18.19 12.49
N HIS A 224 32.25 19.35 12.84
CA HIS A 224 33.31 19.97 12.06
C HIS A 224 34.59 19.13 12.06
N ALA A 225 35.47 19.38 11.09
CA ALA A 225 36.80 18.79 11.09
C ALA A 225 37.58 19.18 12.36
N ASN A 226 38.44 18.26 12.82
CA ASN A 226 39.26 18.45 14.02
C ASN A 226 38.45 18.78 15.30
N ILE A 227 37.27 18.17 15.43
CA ILE A 227 36.41 18.28 16.63
C ILE A 227 37.14 17.73 17.87
N THR A 228 36.97 18.36 19.03
CA THR A 228 37.59 17.85 20.27
C THR A 228 36.82 16.66 20.84
N ARG A 229 37.46 15.91 21.75
CA ARG A 229 36.82 14.78 22.44
C ARG A 229 35.58 15.23 23.22
N GLU A 230 35.67 16.36 23.93
CA GLU A 230 34.58 16.93 24.71
C GLU A 230 33.38 17.34 23.82
N GLU A 231 33.65 17.86 22.63
CA GLU A 231 32.63 18.20 21.64
C GLU A 231 31.93 16.95 21.09
N VAL A 232 32.69 15.88 20.81
CA VAL A 232 32.12 14.57 20.42
C VAL A 232 31.23 14.03 21.53
N GLU A 233 31.70 14.02 22.77
CA GLU A 233 30.90 13.58 23.93
C GLU A 233 29.59 14.36 24.05
N GLN A 234 29.65 15.68 23.86
CA GLN A 234 28.48 16.55 23.91
C GLN A 234 27.50 16.23 22.78
N ALA A 235 28.00 16.01 21.56
CA ALA A 235 27.20 15.63 20.40
C ALA A 235 26.55 14.25 20.57
N LEU A 236 27.12 13.34 21.37
CA LEU A 236 26.55 12.02 21.63
C LEU A 236 25.38 12.03 22.62
N LYS A 237 25.27 13.03 23.51
CA LYS A 237 24.24 13.07 24.57
C LYS A 237 22.78 12.90 24.08
N PRO A 238 22.37 13.50 22.94
CA PRO A 238 21.02 13.30 22.40
C PRO A 238 20.79 11.88 21.84
N TYR A 239 21.86 11.14 21.54
CA TYR A 239 21.81 9.82 20.91
C TYR A 239 21.99 8.72 21.95
N HIS A 240 20.88 8.10 22.35
CA HIS A 240 20.94 7.01 23.35
C HIS A 240 21.45 5.69 22.75
N LYS A 241 20.84 5.25 21.65
CA LYS A 241 21.17 4.00 20.97
C LYS A 241 20.82 4.09 19.50
N ASN A 242 21.45 3.26 18.67
CA ASN A 242 21.14 3.11 17.25
C ASN A 242 21.45 4.39 16.45
N PHE A 243 22.72 4.73 16.32
CA PHE A 243 23.18 5.84 15.48
C PHE A 243 24.46 5.45 14.74
N ILE A 244 24.78 6.22 13.71
CA ILE A 244 25.97 6.04 12.88
C ILE A 244 26.67 7.38 12.71
N VAL A 245 28.01 7.34 12.75
CA VAL A 245 28.87 8.48 12.40
C VAL A 245 29.54 8.15 11.07
N GLN A 246 29.34 9.03 10.09
CA GLN A 246 29.90 8.88 8.75
C GLN A 246 30.62 10.15 8.32
N GLN A 247 31.52 10.03 7.35
CA GLN A 247 32.09 11.18 6.65
C GLN A 247 30.97 12.01 5.99
N ALA A 248 31.05 13.34 6.10
CA ALA A 248 30.18 14.24 5.36
C ALA A 248 30.49 14.15 3.85
N ILE A 249 29.46 13.92 3.04
CA ILE A 249 29.61 13.78 1.58
C ILE A 249 29.77 15.17 0.94
N LYS A 250 30.75 15.29 0.04
CA LYS A 250 30.84 16.40 -0.90
C LYS A 250 30.14 16.02 -2.19
N GLN A 251 29.09 16.75 -2.54
CA GLN A 251 28.30 16.48 -3.74
C GLN A 251 28.94 17.03 -5.02
N HIS A 252 28.50 16.48 -6.15
CA HIS A 252 28.88 16.93 -7.48
C HIS A 252 28.64 18.44 -7.68
N PRO A 253 29.53 19.17 -8.39
CA PRO A 253 29.37 20.59 -8.69
C PRO A 253 28.02 20.95 -9.32
N ASP A 254 27.50 20.12 -10.24
CA ASP A 254 26.18 20.34 -10.85
C ASP A 254 25.03 20.32 -9.84
N LEU A 255 25.10 19.46 -8.81
CA LEU A 255 24.09 19.45 -7.74
C LEU A 255 24.28 20.66 -6.82
N ALA A 256 25.52 20.99 -6.48
CA ALA A 256 25.84 22.16 -5.66
C ALA A 256 25.41 23.48 -6.32
N ALA A 257 25.46 23.58 -7.65
CA ALA A 257 24.96 24.74 -8.40
C ALA A 257 23.45 24.97 -8.21
N ILE A 258 22.69 23.93 -7.86
CA ILE A 258 21.26 24.03 -7.57
C ILE A 258 21.06 24.48 -6.13
N SER A 259 21.57 23.71 -5.15
CA SER A 259 21.55 24.09 -3.73
C SER A 259 22.90 23.77 -3.09
N PRO A 260 23.76 24.77 -2.86
CA PRO A 260 25.16 24.55 -2.47
C PRO A 260 25.32 24.18 -0.99
N LYS A 261 24.40 24.64 -0.14
CA LYS A 261 24.47 24.42 1.32
C LYS A 261 23.94 23.04 1.73
N SER A 262 23.02 22.48 0.94
CA SER A 262 22.36 21.21 1.22
C SER A 262 23.00 20.08 0.43
N ILE A 263 23.12 18.89 1.04
CA ILE A 263 23.23 17.66 0.24
C ILE A 263 21.94 17.48 -0.55
N ASN A 264 22.02 17.40 -1.88
CA ASN A 264 20.86 17.16 -2.73
C ASN A 264 20.75 15.68 -3.05
N THR A 265 19.57 15.09 -2.86
CA THR A 265 19.34 13.67 -3.08
C THR A 265 18.27 13.41 -4.13
N ILE A 266 18.55 12.44 -4.97
CA ILE A 266 17.62 11.82 -5.90
C ILE A 266 16.83 10.79 -5.11
N ARG A 267 15.54 11.06 -4.93
CA ARG A 267 14.55 10.11 -4.45
C ARG A 267 14.06 9.32 -5.67
N LEU A 268 14.53 8.09 -5.84
CA LEU A 268 14.18 7.20 -6.95
C LEU A 268 13.31 6.06 -6.46
N MET A 269 12.08 5.98 -6.97
CA MET A 269 11.20 4.82 -6.74
C MET A 269 11.44 3.74 -7.79
N THR A 270 11.68 2.52 -7.36
CA THR A 270 11.78 1.33 -8.23
C THR A 270 10.71 0.31 -7.90
N TYR A 271 10.36 -0.50 -8.90
CA TYR A 271 9.42 -1.62 -8.81
C TYR A 271 10.06 -2.89 -9.35
N LEU A 272 9.92 -4.00 -8.62
CA LEU A 272 10.41 -5.33 -9.00
C LEU A 272 9.24 -6.22 -9.41
N VAL A 273 9.25 -6.67 -10.66
CA VAL A 273 8.25 -7.58 -11.22
C VAL A 273 8.93 -8.61 -12.11
N ASN A 274 8.57 -9.89 -11.93
CA ASN A 274 9.09 -11.01 -12.73
C ASN A 274 10.64 -10.99 -12.84
N GLY A 275 11.34 -10.67 -11.74
CA GLY A 275 12.80 -10.58 -11.69
C GLY A 275 13.41 -9.33 -12.33
N THR A 276 12.60 -8.43 -12.87
CA THR A 276 13.03 -7.19 -13.53
C THR A 276 12.75 -5.99 -12.65
N VAL A 277 13.76 -5.15 -12.42
CA VAL A 277 13.61 -3.86 -11.72
C VAL A 277 13.33 -2.78 -12.76
N ARG A 278 12.31 -1.96 -12.50
CA ARG A 278 11.96 -0.79 -13.32
C ARG A 278 11.91 0.47 -12.46
N PRO A 279 12.53 1.59 -12.90
CA PRO A 279 12.29 2.87 -12.27
C PRO A 279 10.84 3.33 -12.54
N LEU A 280 10.15 3.78 -11.50
CA LEU A 280 8.79 4.33 -11.60
C LEU A 280 8.80 5.86 -11.72
N SER A 281 9.55 6.52 -10.84
CA SER A 281 9.68 7.97 -10.82
C SER A 281 10.89 8.38 -10.00
N ALA A 282 11.55 9.45 -10.43
CA ALA A 282 12.61 10.10 -9.68
C ALA A 282 12.27 11.57 -9.44
N VAL A 283 12.64 12.07 -8.25
CA VAL A 283 12.57 13.48 -7.91
C VAL A 283 13.88 13.90 -7.24
N LEU A 284 14.40 15.06 -7.61
CA LEU A 284 15.51 15.70 -6.91
C LEU A 284 14.96 16.43 -5.70
N ARG A 285 15.48 16.17 -4.50
CA ARG A 285 15.16 16.91 -3.28
C ARG A 285 16.30 17.88 -2.96
N MET A 286 15.94 19.08 -2.53
CA MET A 286 16.87 20.17 -2.26
C MET A 286 16.48 20.94 -1.00
N GLY A 287 17.48 21.36 -0.23
CA GLY A 287 17.30 22.27 0.91
C GLY A 287 17.23 23.73 0.45
N ILE A 288 16.53 24.57 1.21
CA ILE A 288 16.44 26.02 0.95
C ILE A 288 17.26 26.78 2.00
N GLY A 289 17.92 27.87 1.59
CA GLY A 289 18.68 28.75 2.49
C GLY A 289 19.92 28.06 3.05
N GLU A 290 20.13 28.19 4.37
CA GLU A 290 21.29 27.60 5.08
C GLU A 290 21.08 26.13 5.49
N ALA A 291 20.00 25.50 5.05
CA ALA A 291 19.74 24.10 5.36
C ALA A 291 20.82 23.19 4.75
N ARG A 292 21.43 22.35 5.60
CA ARG A 292 22.44 21.36 5.18
C ARG A 292 21.88 20.04 4.67
N VAL A 293 20.57 19.83 4.87
CA VAL A 293 19.83 18.64 4.46
C VAL A 293 18.63 19.04 3.60
N ASP A 294 18.28 18.21 2.63
CA ASP A 294 17.26 18.47 1.60
C ASP A 294 15.84 18.11 2.01
N ASN A 295 15.57 18.27 3.29
CA ASN A 295 14.40 17.70 3.91
C ASN A 295 13.14 18.54 3.69
N LEU A 296 12.21 18.00 2.89
CA LEU A 296 10.90 18.61 2.63
C LEU A 296 10.14 19.00 3.89
N SER A 297 10.23 18.22 4.98
CA SER A 297 9.51 18.51 6.23
C SER A 297 9.99 19.82 6.88
N PHE A 298 11.23 20.23 6.63
CA PHE A 298 11.89 21.42 7.19
C PHE A 298 12.06 22.54 6.16
N GLY A 299 11.23 22.56 5.12
CA GLY A 299 11.19 23.66 4.15
C GLY A 299 12.01 23.42 2.88
N GLY A 300 12.52 22.20 2.65
CA GLY A 300 13.05 21.81 1.35
C GLY A 300 11.98 21.78 0.25
N ILE A 301 12.45 21.71 -0.99
CA ILE A 301 11.62 21.54 -2.20
C ILE A 301 12.09 20.33 -2.99
N ALA A 302 11.23 19.81 -3.85
CA ALA A 302 11.60 18.71 -4.73
C ALA A 302 11.08 18.88 -6.15
N CYS A 303 11.93 18.59 -7.13
CA CYS A 303 11.66 18.73 -8.56
C CYS A 303 11.63 17.37 -9.23
N GLY A 304 10.74 17.20 -10.21
CA GLY A 304 10.69 15.97 -10.99
C GLY A 304 11.96 15.75 -11.80
N ILE A 305 12.33 14.50 -12.00
CA ILE A 305 13.38 14.11 -12.95
C ILE A 305 12.72 13.24 -14.02
N ASP A 306 12.89 13.63 -15.29
CA ASP A 306 12.40 12.88 -16.44
C ASP A 306 13.28 11.65 -16.75
N ALA A 307 12.85 10.84 -17.73
CA ALA A 307 13.57 9.63 -18.13
C ALA A 307 14.98 9.90 -18.68
N SER A 308 15.27 11.13 -19.14
CA SER A 308 16.60 11.54 -19.63
C SER A 308 17.55 12.03 -18.53
N GLY A 309 17.09 12.05 -17.28
CA GLY A 309 17.86 12.56 -16.16
C GLY A 309 17.89 14.09 -16.10
N ARG A 310 16.82 14.75 -16.58
CA ARG A 310 16.68 16.21 -16.51
C ARG A 310 15.54 16.62 -15.61
N CYS A 311 15.71 17.73 -14.91
CA CYS A 311 14.70 18.31 -14.04
C CYS A 311 13.49 18.80 -14.86
N THR A 312 12.28 18.54 -14.34
CA THR A 312 11.03 19.05 -14.90
C THR A 312 10.86 20.55 -14.57
N LYS A 313 9.78 21.16 -15.07
CA LYS A 313 9.60 22.61 -14.97
C LYS A 313 9.48 23.14 -13.53
N TYR A 314 8.85 22.36 -12.65
CA TYR A 314 8.46 22.84 -11.33
C TYR A 314 9.05 21.98 -10.22
N ALA A 315 9.55 22.64 -9.18
CA ALA A 315 9.71 22.05 -7.86
C ALA A 315 8.51 22.35 -6.98
N ILE A 316 8.28 21.51 -5.97
CA ILE A 316 7.16 21.61 -5.04
C ILE A 316 7.62 21.49 -3.59
N ASP A 317 7.03 22.28 -2.70
CA ASP A 317 7.24 22.15 -1.25
C ASP A 317 6.17 21.26 -0.58
N LYS A 318 6.30 21.02 0.73
CA LYS A 318 5.32 20.23 1.50
C LYS A 318 3.89 20.80 1.52
N MET A 319 3.71 22.07 1.17
CA MET A 319 2.40 22.76 1.13
C MET A 319 1.82 22.80 -0.29
N GLY A 320 2.55 22.32 -1.28
CA GLY A 320 2.14 22.35 -2.67
C GLY A 320 2.41 23.68 -3.37
N ASN A 321 3.29 24.52 -2.83
CA ASN A 321 3.78 25.71 -3.53
C ASN A 321 4.73 25.28 -4.65
N MET A 322 4.60 25.91 -5.82
CA MET A 322 5.35 25.55 -7.02
C MET A 322 6.41 26.59 -7.33
N TYR A 323 7.57 26.13 -7.77
CA TYR A 323 8.75 26.96 -8.01
C TYR A 323 9.34 26.62 -9.38
N GLU A 324 9.53 27.59 -10.27
CA GLU A 324 10.23 27.41 -11.55
C GLU A 324 11.76 27.48 -11.42
N LYS A 325 12.21 28.10 -10.33
CA LYS A 325 13.61 28.23 -9.96
C LYS A 325 13.81 27.95 -8.47
N HIS A 326 14.94 27.37 -8.14
CA HIS A 326 15.39 27.27 -6.76
C HIS A 326 15.58 28.68 -6.17
N PRO A 327 15.33 28.92 -4.88
CA PRO A 327 15.59 30.22 -4.26
C PRO A 327 17.04 30.72 -4.38
N SER A 328 18.00 29.84 -4.67
CA SER A 328 19.40 30.18 -5.00
C SER A 328 19.57 30.79 -6.40
N GLY A 329 18.56 30.70 -7.27
CA GLY A 329 18.57 31.23 -8.64
C GLY A 329 18.57 30.17 -9.75
N CYS A 330 18.87 28.91 -9.45
CA CYS A 330 18.92 27.85 -10.46
C CYS A 330 17.54 27.57 -11.08
N VAL A 331 17.43 27.58 -12.41
CA VAL A 331 16.20 27.22 -13.13
C VAL A 331 16.09 25.70 -13.21
N PHE A 332 14.91 25.13 -12.96
CA PHE A 332 14.76 23.67 -12.95
C PHE A 332 14.69 23.07 -14.36
N LEU A 333 13.86 23.63 -15.24
CA LEU A 333 13.57 23.03 -16.54
C LEU A 333 14.85 22.71 -17.32
N GLY A 334 15.09 21.42 -17.56
CA GLY A 334 16.20 20.93 -18.37
C GLY A 334 17.55 20.79 -17.64
N THR A 335 17.63 21.20 -16.37
CA THR A 335 18.84 21.04 -15.52
C THR A 335 19.19 19.57 -15.40
N LYS A 336 20.44 19.23 -15.70
CA LYS A 336 20.91 17.85 -15.81
C LYS A 336 21.29 17.30 -14.44
N ILE A 337 20.86 16.07 -14.16
CA ILE A 337 21.34 15.29 -13.02
C ILE A 337 22.64 14.59 -13.41
N PRO A 338 23.74 14.78 -12.66
CA PRO A 338 25.01 14.12 -12.96
C PRO A 338 24.89 12.61 -12.83
N SER A 339 25.56 11.87 -13.71
CA SER A 339 25.67 10.40 -13.66
C SER A 339 24.35 9.63 -13.48
N TYR A 340 23.24 10.15 -14.02
CA TYR A 340 21.91 9.58 -13.78
C TYR A 340 21.79 8.09 -14.20
N ASP A 341 22.42 7.68 -15.30
CA ASP A 341 22.44 6.26 -15.71
C ASP A 341 23.12 5.36 -14.65
N LYS A 342 24.18 5.86 -13.99
CA LYS A 342 24.83 5.14 -12.89
C LYS A 342 23.90 5.05 -11.67
N VAL A 343 23.12 6.10 -11.39
CA VAL A 343 22.10 6.11 -10.31
C VAL A 343 21.04 5.03 -10.57
N LEU A 344 20.53 4.94 -11.79
CA LEU A 344 19.56 3.91 -12.18
C LEU A 344 20.15 2.49 -12.03
N LYS A 345 21.39 2.29 -12.49
CA LYS A 345 22.10 1.00 -12.38
C LYS A 345 22.36 0.60 -10.92
N MET A 346 22.72 1.56 -10.07
CA MET A 346 22.90 1.34 -8.63
C MET A 346 21.59 0.84 -8.00
N ALA A 347 20.46 1.52 -8.27
CA ALA A 347 19.16 1.13 -7.74
C ALA A 347 18.67 -0.24 -8.25
N ASP A 348 18.91 -0.58 -9.52
CA ASP A 348 18.64 -1.91 -10.07
C ASP A 348 19.42 -3.00 -9.31
N THR A 349 20.72 -2.78 -9.10
CA THR A 349 21.59 -3.72 -8.38
C THR A 349 21.11 -3.94 -6.95
N MET A 350 20.78 -2.85 -6.24
CA MET A 350 20.33 -2.92 -4.85
C MET A 350 18.93 -3.55 -4.71
N HIS A 351 17.98 -3.23 -5.61
CA HIS A 351 16.62 -3.77 -5.51
C HIS A 351 16.58 -5.28 -5.78
N LYS A 352 17.41 -5.80 -6.68
CA LYS A 352 17.53 -7.25 -6.93
C LYS A 352 17.95 -8.05 -5.69
N LYS A 353 18.69 -7.45 -4.76
CA LYS A 353 19.07 -8.07 -3.48
C LYS A 353 17.97 -8.05 -2.43
N LEU A 354 16.91 -7.26 -2.66
CA LEU A 354 15.80 -7.06 -1.74
C LEU A 354 14.44 -7.47 -2.34
N PRO A 355 14.27 -8.72 -2.81
CA PRO A 355 13.04 -9.14 -3.50
C PRO A 355 11.80 -9.22 -2.58
N MET A 356 11.99 -9.17 -1.27
CA MET A 356 10.90 -9.08 -0.29
C MET A 356 10.19 -7.73 -0.30
N PHE A 357 10.79 -6.71 -0.92
CA PHE A 357 10.15 -5.43 -1.19
C PHE A 357 9.91 -5.32 -2.69
N GLY A 358 8.67 -5.45 -3.14
CA GLY A 358 8.32 -5.19 -4.53
C GLY A 358 8.59 -3.74 -4.93
N THR A 359 8.70 -2.82 -3.97
CA THR A 359 8.79 -1.38 -4.22
C THR A 359 9.75 -0.72 -3.23
N ILE A 360 10.70 0.08 -3.72
CA ILE A 360 11.68 0.75 -2.86
C ILE A 360 11.88 2.20 -3.35
N ALA A 361 11.88 3.15 -2.40
CA ALA A 361 12.29 4.52 -2.63
C ALA A 361 13.72 4.71 -2.13
N TRP A 362 14.67 4.85 -3.06
CA TRP A 362 16.09 5.05 -2.79
C TRP A 362 16.40 6.53 -2.64
N ASP A 363 17.21 6.88 -1.64
CA ASP A 363 17.81 8.21 -1.50
C ASP A 363 19.28 8.09 -1.91
N ILE A 364 19.61 8.68 -3.06
CA ILE A 364 20.94 8.59 -3.68
C ILE A 364 21.42 10.02 -3.96
N THR A 365 22.67 10.33 -3.66
CA THR A 365 23.32 11.57 -4.17
C THR A 365 24.41 11.20 -5.15
N VAL A 366 25.12 12.20 -5.69
CA VAL A 366 26.29 12.00 -6.55
C VAL A 366 27.43 12.81 -5.97
N ASP A 367 28.57 12.17 -5.73
CA ASP A 367 29.73 12.81 -5.13
C ASP A 367 30.48 13.73 -6.12
N GLU A 368 31.52 14.40 -5.62
CA GLU A 368 32.37 15.31 -6.40
C GLU A 368 33.11 14.61 -7.55
N GLN A 369 33.28 13.28 -7.52
CA GLN A 369 33.86 12.46 -8.59
C GLN A 369 32.82 11.97 -9.61
N GLY A 370 31.53 12.24 -9.40
CA GLY A 370 30.47 11.79 -10.29
C GLY A 370 30.04 10.34 -10.03
N GLU A 371 30.34 9.78 -8.87
CA GLU A 371 29.87 8.46 -8.46
C GLU A 371 28.59 8.57 -7.61
N PRO A 372 27.56 7.75 -7.87
CA PRO A 372 26.38 7.71 -7.02
C PRO A 372 26.73 7.24 -5.60
N VAL A 373 26.11 7.83 -4.59
CA VAL A 373 26.31 7.47 -3.18
C VAL A 373 24.95 7.15 -2.56
N LEU A 374 24.79 5.94 -2.03
CA LEU A 374 23.58 5.56 -1.28
C LEU A 374 23.54 6.30 0.07
N ILE A 375 22.43 6.98 0.35
CA ILE A 375 22.16 7.66 1.63
C ILE A 375 21.30 6.79 2.54
N GLU A 376 20.17 6.31 2.01
CA GLU A 376 19.22 5.42 2.67
C GLU A 376 18.20 4.85 1.67
N PHE A 377 17.32 3.96 2.13
CA PHE A 377 16.17 3.53 1.35
C PHE A 377 14.91 3.40 2.20
N ASN A 378 13.76 3.54 1.55
CA ASN A 378 12.44 3.66 2.17
C ASN A 378 11.47 2.63 1.56
N THR A 379 10.84 1.83 2.41
CA THR A 379 9.93 0.72 2.00
C THR A 379 8.47 0.92 2.38
N TRP A 380 8.12 2.04 3.01
CA TRP A 380 6.73 2.32 3.43
C TRP A 380 6.29 3.72 3.04
N TYR A 381 7.05 4.74 3.46
CA TYR A 381 6.79 6.15 3.13
C TYR A 381 7.68 6.60 1.95
N ALA A 382 7.26 6.26 0.72
CA ALA A 382 8.00 6.65 -0.49
C ALA A 382 7.78 8.11 -0.92
N GLN A 383 6.97 8.90 -0.20
CA GLN A 383 6.53 10.24 -0.60
C GLN A 383 5.75 10.23 -1.94
N LEU A 384 4.86 9.25 -2.15
CA LEU A 384 4.10 9.06 -3.39
C LEU A 384 3.54 10.35 -4.01
N ALA A 385 2.88 11.19 -3.20
CA ALA A 385 2.25 12.41 -3.70
C ALA A 385 3.27 13.37 -4.36
N LEU A 386 4.51 13.40 -3.87
CA LEU A 386 5.58 14.20 -4.43
C LEU A 386 5.93 13.72 -5.84
N HIS A 387 6.14 12.41 -6.00
CA HIS A 387 6.41 11.82 -7.31
C HIS A 387 5.29 12.12 -8.30
N GLN A 388 4.04 12.02 -7.85
CA GLN A 388 2.90 12.18 -8.76
C GLN A 388 2.63 13.62 -9.17
N VAL A 389 2.80 14.59 -8.27
CA VAL A 389 2.74 16.00 -8.68
C VAL A 389 3.90 16.36 -9.60
N SER A 390 5.08 15.76 -9.39
CA SER A 390 6.29 16.15 -10.13
C SER A 390 6.36 15.51 -11.53
N ASN A 391 5.89 14.27 -11.68
CA ASN A 391 6.10 13.45 -12.87
C ASN A 391 4.80 12.88 -13.47
N GLY A 392 3.62 13.10 -12.87
CA GLY A 392 2.38 12.46 -13.29
C GLY A 392 2.13 11.09 -12.64
N PRO A 393 1.16 10.29 -13.13
CA PRO A 393 0.78 9.01 -12.51
C PRO A 393 1.97 8.06 -12.31
N ILE A 394 2.16 7.58 -11.07
CA ILE A 394 3.40 6.89 -10.65
C ILE A 394 3.71 5.61 -11.43
N PHE A 395 2.69 4.91 -11.94
CA PHE A 395 2.88 3.65 -12.66
C PHE A 395 2.99 3.83 -14.17
N GLY A 396 2.67 5.02 -14.70
CA GLY A 396 2.69 5.28 -16.14
C GLY A 396 2.07 4.15 -16.95
N ASP A 397 2.86 3.59 -17.88
CA ASP A 397 2.46 2.50 -18.76
C ASP A 397 2.39 1.13 -18.06
N SER A 398 3.04 0.99 -16.90
CA SER A 398 2.95 -0.22 -16.07
C SER A 398 1.70 -0.25 -15.19
N PHE A 399 0.77 0.73 -15.31
CA PHE A 399 -0.41 0.81 -14.47
C PHE A 399 -1.25 -0.47 -14.48
N ASP A 400 -1.59 -0.98 -15.66
CA ASP A 400 -2.47 -2.15 -15.79
C ASP A 400 -1.83 -3.42 -15.22
N GLU A 401 -0.55 -3.66 -15.51
CA GLU A 401 0.23 -4.78 -14.96
C GLU A 401 0.25 -4.72 -13.42
N ILE A 402 0.62 -3.56 -12.87
CA ILE A 402 0.80 -3.39 -11.42
C ILE A 402 -0.55 -3.48 -10.70
N VAL A 403 -1.58 -2.78 -11.18
CA VAL A 403 -2.90 -2.80 -10.56
C VAL A 403 -3.54 -4.19 -10.67
N ASP A 404 -3.40 -4.89 -11.79
CA ASP A 404 -3.89 -6.26 -11.92
C ASP A 404 -3.23 -7.20 -10.89
N MET A 405 -1.91 -7.12 -10.74
CA MET A 405 -1.17 -7.91 -9.74
C MET A 405 -1.61 -7.60 -8.30
N ILE A 406 -1.82 -6.33 -7.98
CA ILE A 406 -2.34 -5.90 -6.67
C ILE A 406 -3.71 -6.51 -6.45
N MET A 407 -4.61 -6.34 -7.41
CA MET A 407 -6.02 -6.72 -7.26
C MET A 407 -6.23 -8.24 -7.22
N LYS A 408 -5.34 -9.02 -7.83
CA LYS A 408 -5.31 -10.49 -7.67
C LYS A 408 -4.99 -10.96 -6.25
N LYS A 409 -4.24 -10.16 -5.49
CA LYS A 409 -3.85 -10.45 -4.09
C LYS A 409 -4.75 -9.74 -3.08
N ALA A 410 -5.25 -8.57 -3.43
CA ALA A 410 -6.15 -7.78 -2.61
C ALA A 410 -7.54 -8.42 -2.52
N PHE A 411 -8.14 -8.35 -1.34
CA PHE A 411 -9.49 -8.85 -1.13
C PHE A 411 -10.30 -7.97 -0.19
N VAL A 412 -11.61 -8.05 -0.36
CA VAL A 412 -12.58 -7.50 0.59
C VAL A 412 -13.21 -8.63 1.38
N VAL A 413 -13.41 -8.41 2.68
CA VAL A 413 -14.14 -9.36 3.53
C VAL A 413 -15.62 -9.01 3.45
N VAL A 414 -16.44 -10.01 3.18
CA VAL A 414 -17.88 -9.87 2.94
C VAL A 414 -18.61 -10.79 3.90
N ASP A 415 -19.39 -10.21 4.81
CA ASP A 415 -20.25 -10.94 5.75
C ASP A 415 -21.67 -11.06 5.17
N GLN A 416 -21.95 -12.19 4.53
CA GLN A 416 -23.24 -12.50 3.92
C GLN A 416 -23.78 -13.78 4.57
N ASP A 417 -24.63 -13.64 5.59
CA ASP A 417 -25.20 -14.76 6.35
C ASP A 417 -25.66 -15.92 5.42
N PRO A 418 -25.21 -17.16 5.66
CA PRO A 418 -24.40 -17.62 6.81
C PRO A 418 -22.88 -17.46 6.63
N PHE A 419 -22.37 -16.85 5.56
CA PHE A 419 -20.95 -16.83 5.22
C PHE A 419 -20.20 -15.58 5.67
N GLU A 420 -18.94 -15.78 6.04
CA GLU A 420 -17.91 -14.75 5.87
C GLU A 420 -17.00 -15.16 4.71
N LEU A 421 -16.74 -14.24 3.79
CA LEU A 421 -16.07 -14.50 2.53
C LEU A 421 -14.91 -13.54 2.33
N LYS A 422 -13.89 -13.96 1.58
CA LYS A 422 -12.92 -13.05 0.95
C LYS A 422 -13.17 -13.03 -0.54
N VAL A 423 -13.40 -11.84 -1.09
CA VAL A 423 -13.66 -11.61 -2.50
C VAL A 423 -12.46 -10.89 -3.10
N TYR A 424 -11.82 -11.55 -4.07
CA TYR A 424 -10.66 -11.08 -4.84
C TYR A 424 -11.10 -10.57 -6.21
N LYS A 425 -10.19 -10.05 -7.04
CA LYS A 425 -10.54 -9.58 -8.40
C LYS A 425 -11.30 -10.64 -9.20
N ASP A 426 -10.77 -11.85 -9.21
CA ASP A 426 -11.20 -12.91 -10.15
C ASP A 426 -11.99 -14.05 -9.48
N TYR A 427 -12.04 -14.12 -8.15
CA TYR A 427 -12.64 -15.24 -7.42
C TYR A 427 -13.08 -14.87 -6.00
N ALA A 428 -13.85 -15.76 -5.36
CA ALA A 428 -14.23 -15.67 -3.95
C ALA A 428 -13.83 -16.94 -3.19
N ARG A 429 -13.61 -16.79 -1.87
CA ARG A 429 -13.25 -17.87 -0.95
C ARG A 429 -14.12 -17.82 0.31
N ILE A 430 -14.71 -18.94 0.69
CA ILE A 430 -15.46 -19.05 1.95
C ILE A 430 -14.47 -19.05 3.12
N GLN A 431 -14.48 -18.02 3.97
CA GLN A 431 -13.66 -17.96 5.18
C GLN A 431 -14.33 -18.62 6.37
N GLU A 432 -15.63 -18.41 6.52
CA GLU A 432 -16.42 -18.91 7.64
C GLU A 432 -17.83 -19.27 7.20
N ILE A 433 -18.41 -20.30 7.82
CA ILE A 433 -19.80 -20.71 7.71
C ILE A 433 -20.40 -20.66 9.11
N LYS A 434 -21.27 -19.69 9.36
CA LYS A 434 -21.91 -19.37 10.63
C LYS A 434 -23.26 -20.09 10.73
N CYS A 435 -23.33 -21.19 11.48
CA CYS A 435 -24.59 -21.92 11.72
C CYS A 435 -25.18 -21.56 13.08
N LYS A 436 -25.87 -20.41 13.16
CA LYS A 436 -26.47 -19.91 14.42
C LYS A 436 -27.57 -20.85 14.91
N LYS A 437 -27.82 -20.84 16.23
CA LYS A 437 -28.90 -21.61 16.86
C LYS A 437 -30.24 -21.13 16.28
N GLY A 438 -30.97 -22.01 15.59
CA GLY A 438 -32.23 -21.69 14.90
C GLY A 438 -32.10 -21.42 13.40
N SER A 439 -30.88 -21.37 12.84
CA SER A 439 -30.66 -21.29 11.38
C SER A 439 -30.91 -22.65 10.69
N SER A 440 -31.12 -22.62 9.36
CA SER A 440 -31.20 -23.82 8.52
C SER A 440 -30.04 -24.78 8.83
N ARG A 441 -30.36 -26.08 8.98
CA ARG A 441 -29.35 -27.14 9.13
C ARG A 441 -28.65 -27.49 7.80
N LYS A 442 -29.12 -26.91 6.70
CA LYS A 442 -28.60 -27.07 5.34
C LYS A 442 -27.96 -25.77 4.86
N VAL A 443 -26.73 -25.85 4.38
CA VAL A 443 -25.96 -24.73 3.82
C VAL A 443 -25.65 -25.00 2.35
N VAL A 444 -25.84 -23.98 1.50
CA VAL A 444 -25.50 -24.04 0.07
C VAL A 444 -24.41 -23.01 -0.20
N ILE A 445 -23.21 -23.50 -0.55
CA ILE A 445 -22.10 -22.70 -1.06
C ILE A 445 -22.33 -22.57 -2.58
N PRO A 446 -22.72 -21.38 -3.08
CA PRO A 446 -23.06 -21.19 -4.48
C PRO A 446 -21.81 -21.17 -5.38
N ASP A 447 -22.00 -21.40 -6.67
CA ASP A 447 -20.95 -21.35 -7.68
C ASP A 447 -20.35 -19.97 -7.89
N ILE A 448 -21.16 -18.94 -7.70
CA ILE A 448 -20.82 -17.55 -7.98
C ILE A 448 -21.30 -16.69 -6.81
N ILE A 449 -20.42 -15.82 -6.30
CA ILE A 449 -20.76 -14.76 -5.35
C ILE A 449 -20.17 -13.46 -5.83
N ALA A 450 -20.98 -12.40 -5.87
CA ALA A 450 -20.58 -11.09 -6.37
C ALA A 450 -19.89 -11.19 -7.75
N GLU A 451 -20.52 -11.94 -8.66
CA GLU A 451 -20.07 -12.14 -10.05
C GLU A 451 -18.71 -12.84 -10.18
N ARG A 452 -18.24 -13.49 -9.10
CA ARG A 452 -16.96 -14.22 -9.07
C ARG A 452 -17.17 -15.69 -8.70
N PRO A 453 -16.44 -16.62 -9.34
CA PRO A 453 -16.50 -18.02 -8.97
C PRO A 453 -16.04 -18.23 -7.53
N VAL A 454 -16.79 -19.03 -6.76
CA VAL A 454 -16.34 -19.49 -5.44
C VAL A 454 -15.41 -20.68 -5.65
N ILE A 455 -14.12 -20.50 -5.39
CA ILE A 455 -13.12 -21.51 -5.72
C ILE A 455 -12.68 -22.37 -4.53
N SER A 456 -12.95 -21.93 -3.31
CA SER A 456 -12.49 -22.67 -2.12
C SER A 456 -13.33 -22.47 -0.86
N VAL A 457 -13.29 -23.50 -0.02
CA VAL A 457 -13.69 -23.47 1.39
C VAL A 457 -12.42 -23.48 2.24
N GLU A 458 -12.16 -22.38 2.95
CA GLU A 458 -10.91 -22.16 3.66
C GLU A 458 -10.79 -22.96 4.96
N ALA A 459 -9.56 -22.96 5.50
CA ALA A 459 -9.22 -23.76 6.66
C ALA A 459 -10.10 -23.38 7.86
N LYS A 460 -10.70 -24.39 8.50
CA LYS A 460 -11.61 -24.24 9.64
C LYS A 460 -12.92 -23.50 9.37
N ALA A 461 -13.31 -23.26 8.11
CA ALA A 461 -14.47 -22.43 7.78
C ALA A 461 -15.77 -22.83 8.51
N ALA A 462 -16.02 -24.11 8.70
CA ALA A 462 -17.16 -24.64 9.45
C ALA A 462 -16.71 -25.48 10.66
N GLN A 463 -15.49 -25.33 11.16
CA GLN A 463 -14.99 -26.18 12.24
C GLN A 463 -15.91 -26.12 13.47
N LYS A 464 -16.25 -27.29 14.02
CA LYS A 464 -17.09 -27.47 15.22
C LYS A 464 -18.53 -26.92 15.08
N GLN A 465 -19.05 -26.77 13.86
CA GLN A 465 -20.45 -26.39 13.68
C GLN A 465 -21.40 -27.52 14.12
N LYS A 466 -22.09 -27.30 15.25
CA LYS A 466 -22.96 -28.31 15.88
C LYS A 466 -24.36 -28.41 15.27
N ASN A 467 -24.75 -27.41 14.47
CA ASN A 467 -26.09 -27.33 13.87
C ASN A 467 -26.10 -27.71 12.38
N LEU A 468 -24.93 -27.89 11.78
CA LEU A 468 -24.77 -28.16 10.36
C LEU A 468 -25.02 -29.65 10.10
N LYS A 469 -26.03 -29.96 9.29
CA LYS A 469 -26.41 -31.32 8.86
C LYS A 469 -26.10 -31.60 7.41
N GLU A 470 -26.31 -30.63 6.54
CA GLU A 470 -26.12 -30.81 5.10
C GLU A 470 -25.36 -29.64 4.51
N VAL A 471 -24.42 -29.93 3.61
CA VAL A 471 -23.68 -28.91 2.86
C VAL A 471 -23.73 -29.23 1.37
N PHE A 472 -24.08 -28.24 0.57
CA PHE A 472 -23.99 -28.30 -0.89
C PHE A 472 -22.83 -27.40 -1.30
N ILE A 473 -21.80 -27.99 -1.88
CA ILE A 473 -20.62 -27.28 -2.37
C ILE A 473 -20.76 -27.13 -3.88
N GLY A 474 -20.77 -25.88 -4.37
CA GLY A 474 -20.91 -25.57 -5.79
C GLY A 474 -19.84 -26.21 -6.68
N GLU A 475 -20.20 -26.41 -7.93
CA GLU A 475 -19.37 -26.94 -9.01
C GLU A 475 -18.08 -26.17 -9.29
N ASN A 476 -18.01 -24.87 -8.99
CA ASN A 476 -16.78 -24.08 -9.17
C ASN A 476 -15.75 -24.23 -8.03
N VAL A 477 -16.12 -24.89 -6.93
CA VAL A 477 -15.20 -25.09 -5.80
C VAL A 477 -14.17 -26.14 -6.17
N THR A 478 -12.90 -25.74 -6.18
CA THR A 478 -11.77 -26.61 -6.53
C THR A 478 -11.03 -27.13 -5.30
N HIS A 479 -11.14 -26.43 -4.15
CA HIS A 479 -10.35 -26.73 -2.95
C HIS A 479 -11.18 -26.71 -1.66
N ILE A 480 -11.08 -27.79 -0.86
CA ILE A 480 -11.58 -27.86 0.52
C ILE A 480 -10.37 -27.96 1.46
N ARG A 481 -10.10 -26.90 2.22
CA ARG A 481 -8.85 -26.73 2.98
C ARG A 481 -8.85 -27.46 4.33
N LYS A 482 -7.67 -27.45 4.98
CA LYS A 482 -7.38 -28.10 6.27
C LYS A 482 -8.48 -27.84 7.31
N ARG A 483 -9.06 -28.91 7.87
CA ARG A 483 -10.12 -28.86 8.90
C ARG A 483 -11.37 -28.04 8.52
N ALA A 484 -11.66 -27.83 7.24
CA ALA A 484 -12.78 -27.00 6.79
C ALA A 484 -14.10 -27.36 7.50
N PHE A 485 -14.38 -28.64 7.70
CA PHE A 485 -15.58 -29.15 8.38
C PHE A 485 -15.26 -29.99 9.62
N ALA A 486 -14.05 -29.88 10.17
CA ALA A 486 -13.62 -30.74 11.27
C ALA A 486 -14.53 -30.61 12.50
N ASN A 487 -14.90 -31.74 13.10
CA ASN A 487 -15.73 -31.87 14.28
C ASN A 487 -17.16 -31.31 14.12
N CYS A 488 -17.71 -31.25 12.91
CA CYS A 488 -19.14 -31.04 12.70
C CYS A 488 -19.90 -32.33 13.04
N SER A 489 -20.21 -32.52 14.32
CA SER A 489 -20.74 -33.81 14.83
C SER A 489 -22.14 -34.17 14.32
N MET A 490 -22.89 -33.20 13.79
CA MET A 490 -24.22 -33.39 13.23
C MET A 490 -24.23 -33.44 11.70
N LEU A 491 -23.07 -33.30 11.04
CA LEU A 491 -22.97 -33.30 9.58
C LEU A 491 -23.24 -34.70 9.05
N GLU A 492 -24.34 -34.83 8.31
CA GLU A 492 -24.89 -36.08 7.75
C GLU A 492 -24.56 -36.20 6.26
N LYS A 493 -24.70 -35.13 5.46
CA LYS A 493 -24.39 -35.17 4.02
C LYS A 493 -23.55 -33.98 3.55
N VAL A 494 -22.61 -34.23 2.65
CA VAL A 494 -21.88 -33.19 1.92
C VAL A 494 -21.89 -33.51 0.43
N PHE A 495 -22.51 -32.65 -0.37
CA PHE A 495 -22.50 -32.74 -1.83
C PHE A 495 -21.32 -31.94 -2.36
N ILE A 496 -20.42 -32.59 -3.08
CA ILE A 496 -19.19 -32.01 -3.60
C ILE A 496 -19.24 -31.96 -5.13
N GLY A 497 -19.08 -30.77 -5.70
CA GLY A 497 -19.09 -30.55 -7.14
C GLY A 497 -17.89 -31.14 -7.88
N VAL A 498 -18.07 -31.42 -9.17
CA VAL A 498 -17.16 -32.22 -10.01
C VAL A 498 -15.78 -31.58 -10.21
N LYS A 499 -15.68 -30.24 -10.19
CA LYS A 499 -14.38 -29.55 -10.35
C LYS A 499 -13.52 -29.55 -9.08
N THR A 500 -14.00 -30.15 -7.98
CA THR A 500 -13.16 -30.30 -6.78
C THR A 500 -11.95 -31.14 -7.13
N SER A 501 -10.76 -30.57 -7.01
CA SER A 501 -9.48 -31.22 -7.36
C SER A 501 -8.56 -31.40 -6.15
N SER A 502 -8.98 -30.95 -4.97
CA SER A 502 -8.21 -31.06 -3.74
C SER A 502 -9.11 -30.99 -2.49
N ILE A 503 -8.99 -32.00 -1.63
CA ILE A 503 -9.62 -32.05 -0.30
C ILE A 503 -8.50 -32.38 0.70
N ALA A 504 -8.34 -31.54 1.73
CA ALA A 504 -7.33 -31.78 2.75
C ALA A 504 -7.64 -33.06 3.55
N PRO A 505 -6.65 -33.88 3.94
CA PRO A 505 -6.89 -35.15 4.64
C PRO A 505 -7.73 -35.00 5.92
N ASP A 506 -7.51 -33.92 6.67
CA ASP A 506 -8.25 -33.63 7.91
C ASP A 506 -9.49 -32.74 7.72
N ALA A 507 -9.97 -32.55 6.48
CA ALA A 507 -11.11 -31.66 6.17
C ALA A 507 -12.37 -32.03 6.95
N PHE A 508 -12.67 -33.33 7.06
CA PHE A 508 -13.87 -33.88 7.71
C PHE A 508 -13.58 -34.67 8.99
N VAL A 509 -12.39 -34.50 9.59
CA VAL A 509 -12.02 -35.25 10.80
C VAL A 509 -13.03 -35.04 11.93
N GLY A 510 -13.53 -36.13 12.53
CA GLY A 510 -14.52 -36.08 13.60
C GLY A 510 -15.98 -35.95 13.15
N CYS A 511 -16.28 -35.97 11.84
CA CYS A 511 -17.64 -36.01 11.29
C CYS A 511 -18.18 -37.45 11.21
N LYS A 512 -18.52 -38.03 12.37
CA LYS A 512 -18.87 -39.45 12.49
C LYS A 512 -20.15 -39.91 11.76
N LYS A 513 -20.98 -38.99 11.28
CA LYS A 513 -22.26 -39.28 10.62
C LYS A 513 -22.24 -38.98 9.11
N LEU A 514 -21.09 -38.59 8.59
CA LEU A 514 -20.97 -38.02 7.25
C LEU A 514 -21.04 -39.10 6.17
N THR A 515 -21.87 -38.84 5.16
CA THR A 515 -21.81 -39.42 3.82
C THR A 515 -21.40 -38.33 2.82
N ILE A 516 -20.40 -38.61 1.99
CA ILE A 516 -20.02 -37.73 0.87
C ILE A 516 -20.88 -38.10 -0.35
N CYS A 517 -21.43 -37.11 -1.03
CA CYS A 517 -22.20 -37.28 -2.25
C CYS A 517 -21.51 -36.55 -3.41
N GLY A 518 -21.40 -37.19 -4.58
CA GLY A 518 -20.77 -36.58 -5.75
C GLY A 518 -20.85 -37.46 -6.99
N GLU A 519 -20.24 -37.02 -8.08
CA GLU A 519 -20.12 -37.84 -9.29
C GLU A 519 -19.21 -39.04 -9.04
N LYS A 520 -19.53 -40.16 -9.69
CA LYS A 520 -18.68 -41.35 -9.69
C LYS A 520 -17.32 -40.99 -10.30
N ASP A 521 -16.27 -41.56 -9.73
CA ASP A 521 -14.87 -41.39 -10.15
C ASP A 521 -14.33 -39.94 -10.04
N SER A 522 -15.09 -39.04 -9.40
CA SER A 522 -14.63 -37.70 -9.03
C SER A 522 -13.56 -37.74 -7.93
N TYR A 523 -12.85 -36.62 -7.73
CA TYR A 523 -11.90 -36.49 -6.61
C TYR A 523 -12.60 -36.73 -5.25
N ALA A 524 -13.86 -36.32 -5.11
CA ALA A 524 -14.64 -36.55 -3.89
C ALA A 524 -14.89 -38.05 -3.64
N HIS A 525 -15.13 -38.83 -4.71
CA HIS A 525 -15.27 -40.28 -4.64
C HIS A 525 -13.97 -40.94 -4.17
N LEU A 526 -12.84 -40.56 -4.78
CA LEU A 526 -11.52 -41.07 -4.41
C LEU A 526 -11.16 -40.72 -2.95
N TYR A 527 -11.40 -39.48 -2.54
CA TYR A 527 -11.16 -39.05 -1.16
C TYR A 527 -12.00 -39.84 -0.14
N ALA A 528 -13.27 -40.10 -0.45
CA ALA A 528 -14.16 -40.86 0.42
C ALA A 528 -13.66 -42.31 0.61
N ILE A 529 -13.18 -42.95 -0.47
CA ILE A 529 -12.56 -44.28 -0.41
C ILE A 529 -11.31 -44.26 0.47
N GLU A 530 -10.39 -43.33 0.25
CA GLU A 530 -9.11 -43.23 0.99
C GLU A 530 -9.31 -43.04 2.51
N HIS A 531 -10.39 -42.34 2.90
CA HIS A 531 -10.66 -41.98 4.30
C HIS A 531 -11.78 -42.80 4.95
N GLU A 532 -12.21 -43.88 4.29
CA GLU A 532 -13.28 -44.78 4.77
C GLU A 532 -14.60 -44.05 5.11
N ILE A 533 -14.94 -43.03 4.31
CA ILE A 533 -16.19 -42.26 4.45
C ILE A 533 -17.23 -42.83 3.47
N PRO A 534 -18.47 -43.12 3.91
CA PRO A 534 -19.54 -43.55 3.01
C PRO A 534 -19.73 -42.59 1.83
N PHE A 535 -19.90 -43.13 0.62
CA PHE A 535 -20.11 -42.36 -0.60
C PHE A 535 -21.44 -42.71 -1.29
N GLU A 536 -22.19 -41.70 -1.70
CA GLU A 536 -23.40 -41.83 -2.53
C GLU A 536 -23.19 -41.16 -3.89
N VAL A 537 -23.36 -41.93 -4.97
CA VAL A 537 -23.34 -41.38 -6.33
C VAL A 537 -24.55 -40.48 -6.52
N LYS A 538 -24.31 -39.28 -7.05
CA LYS A 538 -25.35 -38.35 -7.44
C LYS A 538 -25.45 -38.33 -8.95
N ASP A 539 -26.57 -38.80 -9.50
CA ASP A 539 -26.88 -38.58 -10.91
C ASP A 539 -27.06 -37.06 -11.13
N SER A 540 -26.47 -36.54 -12.20
CA SER A 540 -26.31 -35.11 -12.51
C SER A 540 -27.46 -34.21 -12.04
N MET A 541 -27.15 -33.10 -11.36
CA MET A 541 -28.16 -32.08 -11.02
C MET A 541 -28.64 -31.37 -12.28
N VAL A 542 -29.70 -31.91 -12.87
CA VAL A 542 -30.64 -31.15 -13.69
C VAL A 542 -31.97 -31.18 -12.94
N ASP A 543 -32.21 -30.11 -12.19
CA ASP A 543 -33.49 -29.40 -12.07
C ASP A 543 -33.34 -28.15 -11.18
#